data_AF-A0A536P4R7-F1
#
_entry.id   AF-A0A536P4R7-F1
#
_cell.length_a   1.000
_cell.length_b   1.000
_cell.length_c   1.000
_cell.angle_alpha   90.00
_cell.angle_beta   90.00
_cell.angle_gamma   90.00
#
_symmetry.space_group_name_H-M   'P 1'
#
loop_
_entity.id
_entity.type
_entity.pdbx_description
1 polymer ?
#
loop_
_entity_poly.entity_id
_entity_poly.type
_entity_poly.pdbx_seq_one_letter_code
_entity_poly.pdbx_strand_id
1 'polypeptide(L)'
;MNAAIFTKPAKGLILASGLIAASSVLGFAQDAPVALGAQATVPLSSLYVSAPTGITTLGGHSFDLSGGNLLALGNGQSATLSGSWANATSAYLLLNSYNTYWWYDQSVVGNVTFTFSDGTTQSTDLTVGGNIREWRTGAGYTINTLADPAAANVWTGSAQPGMGGGTAVIDMLSITLPGKNVTSVTLNDINTWGALQLDLAGLTIDPVAPTATCVRPGQSALGNAQACAHSQAPENANSANFTGTSPSQGKSTQSSTAGTKTHPTH
;
A
#
# COMPACT_ATOMS: atom_id res chain seq x y z
N MET A 1 -51.94 39.66 -13.67
CA MET A 1 -52.74 39.02 -12.60
C MET A 1 -52.16 37.64 -12.33
N ASN A 2 -51.70 37.42 -11.10
CA ASN A 2 -51.52 36.20 -10.30
C ASN A 2 -51.09 34.83 -10.90
N ALA A 3 -49.85 34.46 -10.56
CA ALA A 3 -49.40 33.30 -9.75
C ALA A 3 -49.84 31.85 -10.05
N ALA A 4 -48.82 30.98 -10.26
CA ALA A 4 -48.47 29.78 -9.48
C ALA A 4 -47.13 29.23 -10.05
N ILE A 5 -45.95 29.34 -9.41
CA ILE A 5 -45.41 28.55 -8.27
C ILE A 5 -45.76 27.06 -8.34
N PHE A 6 -44.78 26.23 -8.74
CA PHE A 6 -44.26 25.11 -7.94
C PHE A 6 -42.89 24.67 -8.47
N THR A 7 -41.84 25.10 -7.78
CA THR A 7 -40.49 24.56 -7.86
C THR A 7 -40.39 23.29 -7.00
N LYS A 8 -39.68 22.27 -7.49
CA LYS A 8 -39.11 21.21 -6.65
C LYS A 8 -37.73 20.82 -7.20
N PRO A 9 -36.62 21.12 -6.49
CA PRO A 9 -35.34 20.48 -6.77
C PRO A 9 -35.33 19.09 -6.14
N ALA A 10 -35.08 18.05 -6.96
CA ALA A 10 -34.83 16.71 -6.46
C ALA A 10 -33.44 16.65 -5.82
N LYS A 11 -33.44 16.72 -4.49
CA LYS A 11 -32.49 16.17 -3.51
C LYS A 11 -31.16 15.68 -4.10
N GLY A 12 -30.11 16.46 -3.87
CA GLY A 12 -28.73 16.03 -4.01
C GLY A 12 -28.43 14.86 -3.08
N LEU A 13 -27.83 13.82 -3.64
CA LEU A 13 -27.25 12.72 -2.90
C LEU A 13 -25.94 13.22 -2.26
N ILE A 14 -25.96 13.49 -0.96
CA ILE A 14 -24.75 13.72 -0.18
C ILE A 14 -24.22 12.33 0.18
N LEU A 15 -23.12 11.90 -0.45
CA LEU A 15 -22.30 10.82 0.10
C LEU A 15 -21.63 11.35 1.37
N ALA A 16 -22.18 10.99 2.53
CA ALA A 16 -21.50 11.16 3.79
C ALA A 16 -20.40 10.09 3.89
N SER A 17 -19.16 10.48 3.55
CA SER A 17 -17.98 9.68 3.84
C SER A 17 -17.87 9.51 5.35
N GLY A 18 -18.17 8.32 5.85
CA GLY A 18 -18.01 7.96 7.26
C GLY A 18 -16.53 8.04 7.63
N LEU A 19 -16.20 8.96 8.54
CA LEU A 19 -14.92 9.02 9.23
C LEU A 19 -14.83 7.81 10.17
N ILE A 20 -14.09 6.77 9.76
CA ILE A 20 -13.72 5.68 10.68
C ILE A 20 -12.62 6.23 11.59
N ALA A 21 -12.97 6.56 12.83
CA ALA A 21 -12.00 6.73 13.89
C ALA A 21 -11.48 5.34 14.30
N ALA A 22 -10.38 4.92 13.68
CA ALA A 22 -9.67 3.70 14.08
C ALA A 22 -8.85 3.98 15.35
N SER A 23 -9.16 3.25 16.42
CA SER A 23 -8.32 3.15 17.61
C SER A 23 -6.99 2.50 17.22
N SER A 24 -5.90 3.19 17.53
CA SER A 24 -4.54 2.88 17.10
C SER A 24 -3.96 1.61 17.74
N VAL A 25 -3.64 0.62 16.91
CA VAL A 25 -2.43 -0.19 17.08
C VAL A 25 -1.45 0.32 16.03
N LEU A 26 -0.40 1.03 16.47
CA LEU A 26 0.67 1.52 15.60
C LEU A 26 1.54 0.32 15.18
N GLY A 27 1.11 -0.38 14.14
CA GLY A 27 1.99 -1.17 13.28
C GLY A 27 2.06 -0.47 11.93
N PHE A 28 3.11 0.28 11.66
CA PHE A 28 3.33 0.90 10.36
C PHE A 28 3.72 -0.19 9.35
N ALA A 29 2.74 -0.82 8.70
CA ALA A 29 2.92 -1.22 7.31
C ALA A 29 2.35 -0.08 6.47
N GLN A 30 3.23 0.79 5.94
CA GLN A 30 2.81 1.81 4.98
C GLN A 30 2.83 1.25 3.56
N ASP A 31 2.29 0.06 3.36
CA ASP A 31 2.15 -0.47 2.01
C ASP A 31 1.26 0.51 1.21
N ALA A 32 1.75 0.98 0.06
CA ALA A 32 0.91 1.67 -0.92
C ALA A 32 0.69 0.76 -2.13
N PRO A 33 -0.39 -0.06 -2.13
CA PRO A 33 -0.77 -0.87 -3.27
C PRO A 33 -0.97 0.00 -4.52
N VAL A 34 -0.48 -0.49 -5.65
CA VAL A 34 -0.59 0.15 -6.95
C VAL A 34 -1.61 -0.60 -7.78
N ALA A 35 -2.67 0.10 -8.18
CA ALA A 35 -3.64 -0.45 -9.12
C ALA A 35 -3.01 -0.60 -10.51
N LEU A 36 -3.04 -1.82 -11.07
CA LEU A 36 -2.53 -2.09 -12.42
C LEU A 36 -3.42 -1.49 -13.53
N GLY A 37 -4.66 -1.15 -13.20
CA GLY A 37 -5.59 -0.44 -14.08
C GLY A 37 -5.87 -1.17 -15.40
N ALA A 38 -6.07 -0.41 -16.47
CA ALA A 38 -6.45 -0.94 -17.78
C ALA A 38 -5.36 -1.78 -18.47
N GLN A 39 -4.11 -1.75 -17.98
CA GLN A 39 -3.03 -2.58 -18.51
C GLN A 39 -3.17 -4.06 -18.10
N ALA A 40 -3.87 -4.33 -16.99
CA ALA A 40 -4.14 -5.69 -16.54
C ALA A 40 -5.39 -6.26 -17.23
N THR A 41 -5.18 -7.14 -18.21
CA THR A 41 -6.24 -7.67 -19.07
C THR A 41 -6.44 -9.18 -18.96
N VAL A 42 -5.48 -9.90 -18.37
CA VAL A 42 -5.55 -11.37 -18.25
C VAL A 42 -6.12 -11.72 -16.88
N PRO A 43 -7.27 -12.40 -16.76
CA PRO A 43 -7.82 -12.77 -15.46
C PRO A 43 -6.86 -13.69 -14.69
N LEU A 44 -6.56 -13.40 -13.42
CA LEU A 44 -5.78 -14.30 -12.56
C LEU A 44 -6.44 -15.68 -12.49
N SER A 45 -7.78 -15.72 -12.47
CA SER A 45 -8.56 -16.95 -12.46
C SER A 45 -8.41 -17.79 -13.72
N SER A 46 -7.86 -17.25 -14.82
CA SER A 46 -7.58 -18.02 -16.03
C SER A 46 -6.32 -18.90 -15.88
N LEU A 47 -5.40 -18.52 -14.99
CA LEU A 47 -4.16 -19.24 -14.72
C LEU A 47 -4.26 -20.06 -13.44
N TYR A 48 -4.81 -19.47 -12.38
CA TYR A 48 -4.80 -20.02 -11.03
C TYR A 48 -6.18 -20.46 -10.56
N VAL A 49 -6.22 -21.58 -9.84
CA VAL A 49 -7.39 -22.01 -9.07
C VAL A 49 -7.35 -21.30 -7.72
N SER A 50 -8.41 -20.53 -7.41
CA SER A 50 -8.58 -19.85 -6.12
C SER A 50 -7.38 -18.99 -5.70
N ALA A 51 -6.81 -18.23 -6.65
CA ALA A 51 -5.79 -17.23 -6.33
C ALA A 51 -6.32 -16.19 -5.33
N PRO A 52 -5.42 -15.53 -4.57
CA PRO A 52 -5.79 -14.41 -3.72
C PRO A 52 -6.48 -13.31 -4.54
N THR A 53 -7.51 -12.70 -3.96
CA THR A 53 -8.31 -11.64 -4.60
C THR A 53 -8.63 -10.55 -3.58
N GLY A 54 -9.00 -9.36 -4.07
CA GLY A 54 -9.26 -8.21 -3.22
C GLY A 54 -7.98 -7.65 -2.60
N ILE A 55 -8.13 -6.89 -1.51
CA ILE A 55 -6.98 -6.40 -0.74
C ILE A 55 -6.49 -7.55 0.15
N THR A 56 -5.26 -8.01 -0.08
CA THR A 56 -4.68 -9.17 0.60
C THR A 56 -3.23 -8.90 1.01
N THR A 57 -2.78 -9.56 2.07
CA THR A 57 -1.37 -9.51 2.50
C THR A 57 -0.63 -10.74 1.99
N LEU A 58 0.44 -10.55 1.23
CA LEU A 58 1.31 -11.58 0.68
C LEU A 58 2.76 -11.21 0.98
N GLY A 59 3.55 -12.15 1.51
CA GLY A 59 4.94 -11.87 1.88
C GLY A 59 5.12 -10.80 2.94
N GLY A 60 4.08 -10.48 3.72
CA GLY A 60 4.08 -9.40 4.71
C GLY A 60 3.62 -8.03 4.18
N HIS A 61 3.34 -7.92 2.88
CA HIS A 61 2.94 -6.67 2.22
C HIS A 61 1.53 -6.75 1.66
N SER A 62 0.81 -5.64 1.74
CA SER A 62 -0.55 -5.49 1.24
C SER A 62 -0.53 -5.25 -0.27
N PHE A 63 -1.34 -5.99 -1.01
CA PHE A 63 -1.56 -5.83 -2.45
C PHE A 63 -3.05 -5.65 -2.74
N ASP A 64 -3.38 -4.86 -3.76
CA ASP A 64 -4.75 -4.72 -4.26
C ASP A 64 -4.93 -5.58 -5.52
N LEU A 65 -5.54 -6.75 -5.33
CA LEU A 65 -5.91 -7.70 -6.39
C LEU A 65 -7.41 -7.64 -6.69
N SER A 66 -8.11 -6.57 -6.30
CA SER A 66 -9.56 -6.42 -6.51
C SER A 66 -9.95 -6.37 -7.99
N GLY A 67 -9.04 -5.92 -8.86
CA GLY A 67 -9.23 -5.94 -10.31
C GLY A 67 -9.29 -7.35 -10.90
N GLY A 68 -8.79 -8.37 -10.19
CA GLY A 68 -8.85 -9.78 -10.61
C GLY A 68 -8.05 -10.13 -11.87
N ASN A 69 -7.35 -9.17 -12.46
CA ASN A 69 -6.55 -9.33 -13.67
C ASN A 69 -5.08 -9.04 -13.38
N LEU A 70 -4.20 -9.69 -14.15
CA LEU A 70 -2.78 -9.44 -14.21
C LEU A 70 -2.41 -8.76 -15.52
N LEU A 71 -1.25 -8.12 -15.48
CA LEU A 71 -0.58 -7.55 -16.62
C LEU A 71 0.33 -8.62 -17.21
N ALA A 72 0.09 -8.97 -18.47
CA ALA A 72 0.85 -9.95 -19.23
C ALA A 72 1.61 -9.24 -20.36
N LEU A 73 2.93 -9.37 -20.40
CA LEU A 73 3.79 -8.86 -21.47
C LEU A 73 4.40 -10.02 -22.23
N GLY A 74 4.13 -10.11 -23.52
CA GLY A 74 4.90 -10.96 -24.43
C GLY A 74 6.17 -10.25 -24.93
N ASN A 75 6.98 -10.99 -25.67
CA ASN A 75 8.25 -10.53 -26.25
C ASN A 75 8.22 -9.09 -26.79
N GLY A 76 9.12 -8.25 -26.30
CA GLY A 76 9.31 -6.88 -26.77
C GLY A 76 8.22 -5.90 -26.33
N GLN A 77 7.26 -6.33 -25.51
CA GLN A 77 6.24 -5.46 -24.95
C GLN A 77 6.72 -4.79 -23.66
N SER A 78 6.12 -3.64 -23.37
CA SER A 78 6.35 -2.92 -22.14
C SER A 78 5.04 -2.35 -21.61
N ALA A 79 5.01 -2.12 -20.29
CA ALA A 79 3.92 -1.41 -19.66
C ALA A 79 4.47 -0.47 -18.60
N THR A 80 3.85 0.71 -18.51
CA THR A 80 4.23 1.76 -17.57
C THR A 80 3.06 2.09 -16.67
N LEU A 81 3.28 1.96 -15.37
CA LEU A 81 2.38 2.38 -14.30
C LEU A 81 2.83 3.74 -13.79
N SER A 82 2.03 4.77 -14.06
CA SER A 82 2.29 6.13 -13.59
C SER A 82 1.64 6.38 -12.23
N GLY A 83 2.33 7.12 -11.37
CA GLY A 83 1.84 7.48 -10.05
C GLY A 83 2.73 8.53 -9.38
N SER A 84 2.56 8.70 -8.07
CA SER A 84 3.47 9.51 -7.27
C SER A 84 3.60 8.87 -5.89
N TRP A 85 4.74 8.24 -5.63
CA TRP A 85 5.04 7.56 -4.38
C TRP A 85 6.21 8.26 -3.71
N ALA A 86 5.89 9.14 -2.77
CA ALA A 86 6.87 9.98 -2.10
C ALA A 86 7.79 9.14 -1.22
N ASN A 87 9.09 9.47 -1.27
CA ASN A 87 10.11 8.84 -0.43
C ASN A 87 10.09 7.31 -0.49
N ALA A 88 9.94 6.70 -1.67
CA ALA A 88 9.84 5.25 -1.82
C ALA A 88 11.16 4.57 -1.44
N THR A 89 11.11 3.64 -0.49
CA THR A 89 12.28 2.86 0.00
C THR A 89 12.30 1.43 -0.49
N SER A 90 11.14 0.89 -0.86
CA SER A 90 11.03 -0.46 -1.41
C SER A 90 9.89 -0.54 -2.41
N ALA A 91 10.00 -1.48 -3.34
CA ALA A 91 8.90 -1.94 -4.16
C ALA A 91 8.80 -3.46 -4.10
N TYR A 92 7.57 -3.96 -4.10
CA TYR A 92 7.25 -5.39 -4.04
C TYR A 92 6.37 -5.72 -5.23
N LEU A 93 6.80 -6.67 -6.05
CA LEU A 93 6.12 -7.05 -7.28
C LEU A 93 5.72 -8.51 -7.18
N LEU A 94 4.41 -8.80 -7.31
CA LEU A 94 3.92 -10.16 -7.50
C LEU A 94 4.16 -10.54 -8.97
N LEU A 95 5.30 -11.16 -9.23
CA LEU A 95 5.87 -11.29 -10.56
C LEU A 95 6.28 -12.74 -10.82
N ASN A 96 5.77 -13.29 -11.90
CA ASN A 96 6.17 -14.58 -12.43
C ASN A 96 6.45 -14.47 -13.92
N SER A 97 6.93 -15.57 -14.48
CA SER A 97 7.10 -15.73 -15.92
C SER A 97 6.38 -16.99 -16.40
N TYR A 98 6.16 -17.06 -17.72
CA TYR A 98 5.46 -18.13 -18.40
C TYR A 98 6.35 -18.69 -19.54
N ASN A 99 6.32 -20.01 -19.77
CA ASN A 99 7.11 -20.69 -20.82
C ASN A 99 8.65 -20.57 -20.67
N THR A 100 9.15 -20.62 -19.44
CA THR A 100 10.58 -20.57 -19.13
C THR A 100 11.27 -21.92 -19.32
N TYR A 101 11.38 -22.39 -20.56
CA TYR A 101 12.13 -23.62 -20.87
C TYR A 101 13.61 -23.54 -20.46
N TRP A 102 14.27 -24.71 -20.42
CA TRP A 102 15.66 -24.87 -19.94
C TRP A 102 16.69 -23.93 -20.57
N TRP A 103 16.48 -23.47 -21.81
CA TRP A 103 17.39 -22.53 -22.49
C TRP A 103 17.30 -21.08 -21.99
N TYR A 104 16.31 -20.75 -21.16
CA TYR A 104 16.23 -19.44 -20.51
C TYR A 104 16.94 -19.39 -19.16
N ASP A 105 17.45 -20.50 -18.63
CA ASP A 105 18.11 -20.49 -17.31
C ASP A 105 19.23 -19.45 -17.25
N GLN A 106 19.22 -18.65 -16.19
CA GLN A 106 20.13 -17.53 -15.94
C GLN A 106 20.15 -16.45 -17.04
N SER A 107 19.16 -16.43 -17.93
CA SER A 107 19.05 -15.42 -18.98
C SER A 107 18.25 -14.23 -18.49
N VAL A 108 18.72 -13.02 -18.81
CA VAL A 108 17.96 -11.79 -18.61
C VAL A 108 16.90 -11.71 -19.71
N VAL A 109 15.63 -11.64 -19.31
CA VAL A 109 14.48 -11.62 -20.22
C VAL A 109 13.65 -10.35 -20.09
N GLY A 110 13.89 -9.55 -19.04
CA GLY A 110 13.17 -8.32 -18.80
C GLY A 110 13.89 -7.40 -17.84
N ASN A 111 13.26 -6.28 -17.54
CA ASN A 111 13.68 -5.41 -16.44
C ASN A 111 12.49 -4.64 -15.86
N VAL A 112 12.63 -4.21 -14.61
CA VAL A 112 11.75 -3.26 -13.94
C VAL A 112 12.52 -1.96 -13.76
N THR A 113 12.01 -0.87 -14.36
CA THR A 113 12.61 0.46 -14.28
C THR A 113 11.74 1.40 -13.48
N PHE A 114 12.28 1.98 -12.41
CA PHE A 114 11.69 3.06 -11.64
C PHE A 114 12.20 4.40 -12.14
N THR A 115 11.30 5.33 -12.44
CA THR A 115 11.63 6.72 -12.75
C THR A 115 11.31 7.59 -11.54
N PHE A 116 12.24 8.47 -11.18
CA PHE A 116 12.09 9.37 -10.04
C PHE A 116 11.78 10.80 -10.49
N SER A 117 11.20 11.59 -9.59
CA SER A 117 10.81 12.98 -9.89
C SER A 117 11.98 13.91 -10.21
N ASP A 118 13.22 13.53 -9.87
CA ASP A 118 14.44 14.27 -10.22
C ASP A 118 14.98 13.91 -11.62
N GLY A 119 14.27 13.06 -12.37
CA GLY A 119 14.65 12.59 -13.70
C GLY A 119 15.62 11.41 -13.72
N THR A 120 16.10 10.95 -12.56
CA THR A 120 16.94 9.75 -12.48
C THR A 120 16.10 8.48 -12.57
N THR A 121 16.77 7.35 -12.88
CA THR A 121 16.14 6.04 -12.97
C THR A 121 16.94 4.98 -12.22
N GLN A 122 16.26 3.94 -11.74
CA GLN A 122 16.87 2.71 -11.25
C GLN A 122 16.23 1.52 -11.98
N SER A 123 17.06 0.60 -12.47
CA SER A 123 16.59 -0.61 -13.16
C SER A 123 17.07 -1.86 -12.45
N THR A 124 16.22 -2.88 -12.43
CA THR A 124 16.53 -4.23 -11.95
C THR A 124 16.24 -5.20 -13.08
N ASP A 125 17.26 -5.94 -13.51
CA ASP A 125 17.13 -6.98 -14.53
C ASP A 125 16.33 -8.17 -13.99
N LEU A 126 15.51 -8.76 -14.86
CA LEU A 126 14.71 -9.96 -14.57
C LEU A 126 15.38 -11.16 -15.22
N THR A 127 15.92 -12.04 -14.37
CA THR A 127 16.69 -13.20 -14.76
C THR A 127 15.94 -14.47 -14.40
N VAL A 128 15.63 -15.29 -15.40
CA VAL A 128 14.96 -16.59 -15.20
C VAL A 128 15.86 -17.52 -14.39
N GLY A 129 15.32 -18.13 -13.33
CA GLY A 129 16.10 -18.93 -12.38
C GLY A 129 16.89 -18.09 -11.37
N GLY A 130 17.01 -16.79 -11.59
CA GLY A 130 17.57 -15.82 -10.65
C GLY A 130 16.48 -15.26 -9.75
N ASN A 131 15.81 -14.21 -10.20
CA ASN A 131 14.81 -13.46 -9.45
C ASN A 131 13.37 -13.57 -10.02
N ILE A 132 13.19 -14.34 -11.09
CA ILE A 132 11.88 -14.77 -11.62
C ILE A 132 11.93 -16.23 -12.06
N ARG A 133 10.76 -16.89 -12.11
CA ARG A 133 10.62 -18.29 -12.54
C ARG A 133 9.25 -18.60 -13.12
N GLU A 134 9.06 -19.81 -13.65
CA GLU A 134 7.78 -20.32 -14.12
C GLU A 134 6.71 -20.22 -13.05
N TRP A 135 5.55 -19.63 -13.39
CA TRP A 135 4.38 -19.60 -12.51
C TRP A 135 3.86 -21.01 -12.18
N ARG A 136 3.91 -21.94 -13.14
CA ARG A 136 3.50 -23.33 -13.01
C ARG A 136 4.71 -24.23 -12.73
N THR A 137 5.14 -24.22 -11.47
CA THR A 137 6.32 -25.00 -11.01
C THR A 137 6.14 -26.52 -11.12
N GLY A 138 4.89 -27.00 -11.25
CA GLY A 138 4.57 -28.40 -11.54
C GLY A 138 4.68 -28.79 -13.02
N ALA A 139 5.02 -27.85 -13.91
CA ALA A 139 5.29 -28.13 -15.31
C ALA A 139 6.64 -28.84 -15.50
N GLY A 140 6.72 -29.76 -16.47
CA GLY A 140 7.99 -30.34 -16.88
C GLY A 140 8.77 -29.39 -17.78
N TYR A 141 10.11 -29.47 -17.72
CA TYR A 141 11.05 -28.75 -18.60
C TYR A 141 11.07 -27.22 -18.48
N THR A 142 10.51 -26.67 -17.41
CA THR A 142 10.54 -25.23 -17.11
C THR A 142 11.44 -24.92 -15.91
N ILE A 143 11.94 -23.69 -15.85
CA ILE A 143 12.77 -23.21 -14.74
C ILE A 143 11.86 -22.84 -13.56
N ASN A 144 11.94 -23.61 -12.48
CA ASN A 144 11.10 -23.50 -11.30
C ASN A 144 11.88 -23.12 -10.03
N THR A 145 13.15 -22.76 -10.16
CA THR A 145 14.02 -22.32 -9.07
C THR A 145 14.14 -20.80 -9.00
N LEU A 146 14.43 -20.28 -7.81
CA LEU A 146 14.85 -18.90 -7.58
C LEU A 146 16.17 -18.97 -6.83
N ALA A 147 17.17 -18.22 -7.28
CA ALA A 147 18.48 -18.12 -6.64
C ALA A 147 18.67 -16.80 -5.88
N ASP A 148 17.94 -15.74 -6.27
CA ASP A 148 18.01 -14.43 -5.64
C ASP A 148 17.16 -14.43 -4.35
N PRO A 149 17.75 -14.13 -3.17
CA PRO A 149 16.99 -14.05 -1.91
C PRO A 149 15.97 -12.91 -1.88
N ALA A 150 16.05 -11.93 -2.79
CA ALA A 150 15.05 -10.88 -2.92
C ALA A 150 13.74 -11.37 -3.59
N ALA A 151 13.76 -12.56 -4.20
CA ALA A 151 12.61 -13.21 -4.80
C ALA A 151 12.17 -14.41 -3.95
N ALA A 152 10.89 -14.45 -3.56
CA ALA A 152 10.37 -15.52 -2.72
C ALA A 152 8.93 -15.91 -3.11
N ASN A 153 8.59 -17.18 -2.90
CA ASN A 153 7.21 -17.66 -3.00
C ASN A 153 6.37 -17.05 -1.88
N VAL A 154 5.28 -16.37 -2.24
CA VAL A 154 4.34 -15.78 -1.28
C VAL A 154 2.95 -16.43 -1.32
N TRP A 155 2.68 -17.24 -2.33
CA TRP A 155 1.47 -18.06 -2.41
C TRP A 155 1.71 -19.32 -3.26
N THR A 156 1.15 -20.44 -2.80
CA THR A 156 1.17 -21.71 -3.53
C THR A 156 -0.25 -22.25 -3.64
N GLY A 157 -0.60 -22.73 -4.83
CA GLY A 157 -1.87 -23.38 -5.11
C GLY A 157 -1.79 -24.23 -6.36
N SER A 158 -2.85 -24.20 -7.17
CA SER A 158 -2.95 -25.03 -8.37
C SER A 158 -3.19 -24.20 -9.62
N ALA A 159 -2.59 -24.63 -10.73
CA ALA A 159 -2.92 -24.14 -12.05
C ALA A 159 -4.31 -24.62 -12.48
N GLN A 160 -4.99 -23.82 -13.30
CA GLN A 160 -6.25 -24.23 -13.92
C GLN A 160 -6.06 -25.53 -14.71
N PRO A 161 -7.03 -26.47 -14.67
CA PRO A 161 -6.94 -27.72 -15.43
C PRO A 161 -6.75 -27.48 -16.94
N GLY A 162 -7.37 -26.43 -17.50
CA GLY A 162 -7.21 -26.02 -18.89
C GLY A 162 -5.80 -25.55 -19.27
N MET A 163 -4.97 -25.21 -18.28
CA MET A 163 -3.56 -24.81 -18.44
C MET A 163 -2.59 -25.99 -18.19
N GLY A 164 -3.11 -27.23 -18.13
CA GLY A 164 -2.35 -28.43 -17.83
C GLY A 164 -2.27 -28.79 -16.35
N GLY A 165 -2.90 -28.01 -15.46
CA GLY A 165 -2.97 -28.28 -14.02
C GLY A 165 -1.61 -28.37 -13.32
N GLY A 166 -1.60 -28.93 -12.12
CA GLY A 166 -0.42 -29.06 -11.27
C GLY A 166 -0.19 -27.86 -10.36
N THR A 167 0.96 -27.84 -9.69
CA THR A 167 1.32 -26.78 -8.73
C THR A 167 1.57 -25.47 -9.46
N ALA A 168 1.00 -24.39 -8.92
CA ALA A 168 1.24 -23.02 -9.34
C ALA A 168 1.63 -22.15 -8.15
N VAL A 169 2.40 -21.10 -8.42
CA VAL A 169 2.91 -20.18 -7.41
C VAL A 169 2.70 -18.74 -7.84
N ILE A 170 2.65 -17.85 -6.84
CA ILE A 170 2.85 -16.42 -7.02
C ILE A 170 4.10 -16.08 -6.22
N ASP A 171 5.10 -15.56 -6.90
CA ASP A 171 6.35 -15.10 -6.30
C ASP A 171 6.34 -13.58 -6.13
N MET A 172 7.09 -13.09 -5.15
CA MET A 172 7.27 -11.69 -4.86
C MET A 172 8.74 -11.32 -5.03
N LEU A 173 9.02 -10.33 -5.88
CA LEU A 173 10.31 -9.69 -6.00
C LEU A 173 10.34 -8.41 -5.17
N SER A 174 11.32 -8.31 -4.26
CA SER A 174 11.57 -7.13 -3.44
C SER A 174 12.70 -6.30 -4.03
N ILE A 175 12.49 -5.00 -4.23
CA ILE A 175 13.49 -4.08 -4.79
C ILE A 175 13.69 -2.92 -3.83
N THR A 176 14.91 -2.75 -3.34
CA THR A 176 15.29 -1.58 -2.52
C THR A 176 15.40 -0.34 -3.40
N LEU A 177 14.79 0.75 -2.95
CA LEU A 177 14.74 2.05 -3.63
C LEU A 177 15.47 3.12 -2.79
N PRO A 178 15.93 4.22 -3.42
CA PRO A 178 16.82 5.19 -2.78
C PRO A 178 16.10 6.18 -1.84
N GLY A 179 14.83 5.97 -1.50
CA GLY A 179 14.05 6.92 -0.70
C GLY A 179 13.65 8.17 -1.47
N LYS A 180 13.50 8.08 -2.80
CA LYS A 180 13.09 9.20 -3.68
C LYS A 180 11.61 9.10 -4.07
N ASN A 181 11.04 10.19 -4.55
CA ASN A 181 9.68 10.15 -5.11
C ASN A 181 9.67 9.43 -6.47
N VAL A 182 9.00 8.27 -6.53
CA VAL A 182 8.80 7.51 -7.78
C VAL A 182 7.62 8.11 -8.53
N THR A 183 7.80 8.34 -9.83
CA THR A 183 6.76 8.89 -10.73
C THR A 183 6.23 7.86 -11.72
N SER A 184 7.03 6.83 -12.04
CA SER A 184 6.56 5.69 -12.81
C SER A 184 7.37 4.43 -12.55
N VAL A 185 6.72 3.29 -12.76
CA VAL A 185 7.33 1.97 -12.83
C VAL A 185 7.05 1.39 -14.20
N THR A 186 8.11 0.99 -14.92
CA THR A 186 8.00 0.35 -16.23
C THR A 186 8.48 -1.08 -16.13
N LEU A 187 7.64 -2.02 -16.52
CA LEU A 187 8.02 -3.42 -16.74
C LEU A 187 8.27 -3.61 -18.23
N ASN A 188 9.42 -4.18 -18.58
CA ASN A 188 9.80 -4.47 -19.95
C ASN A 188 10.05 -5.97 -20.09
N ASP A 189 9.41 -6.60 -21.07
CA ASP A 189 9.87 -7.86 -21.64
C ASP A 189 10.83 -7.53 -22.79
N ILE A 190 12.12 -7.75 -22.56
CA ILE A 190 13.18 -7.49 -23.57
C ILE A 190 13.54 -8.75 -24.34
N ASN A 191 12.89 -9.87 -24.04
CA ASN A 191 13.14 -11.11 -24.74
C ASN A 191 12.65 -10.98 -26.19
N THR A 192 13.49 -11.42 -27.13
CA THR A 192 13.26 -11.24 -28.56
C THR A 192 12.86 -12.53 -29.28
N TRP A 193 12.81 -13.65 -28.57
CA TRP A 193 12.62 -14.97 -29.17
C TRP A 193 11.81 -15.92 -28.28
N GLY A 194 11.08 -16.85 -28.89
CA GLY A 194 10.27 -17.85 -28.19
C GLY A 194 8.91 -17.31 -27.78
N ALA A 195 8.29 -17.93 -26.78
CA ALA A 195 6.93 -17.61 -26.32
C ALA A 195 6.90 -17.29 -24.82
N LEU A 196 8.01 -16.74 -24.30
CA LEU A 196 8.09 -16.29 -22.92
C LEU A 196 7.18 -15.08 -22.72
N GLN A 197 6.63 -14.98 -21.51
CA GLN A 197 5.82 -13.86 -21.09
C GLN A 197 6.15 -13.52 -19.63
N LEU A 198 6.06 -12.23 -19.29
CA LEU A 198 6.14 -11.72 -17.93
C LEU A 198 4.75 -11.40 -17.40
N ASP A 199 4.44 -11.90 -16.21
CA ASP A 199 3.14 -11.77 -15.56
C ASP A 199 3.25 -11.02 -14.25
N LEU A 200 2.72 -9.79 -14.21
CA LEU A 200 2.64 -8.95 -13.01
C LEU A 200 1.21 -8.96 -12.47
N ALA A 201 1.00 -9.62 -11.34
CA ALA A 201 -0.30 -9.73 -10.68
C ALA A 201 -0.58 -8.57 -9.71
N GLY A 202 0.46 -7.94 -9.16
CA GLY A 202 0.32 -6.85 -8.20
C GLY A 202 1.63 -6.12 -7.96
N LEU A 203 1.52 -4.86 -7.56
CA LEU A 203 2.64 -3.99 -7.21
C LEU A 203 2.29 -3.23 -5.94
N THR A 204 3.26 -3.12 -5.04
CA THR A 204 3.18 -2.31 -3.83
C THR A 204 4.46 -1.50 -3.68
N ILE A 205 4.34 -0.25 -3.29
CA ILE A 205 5.49 0.63 -3.04
C ILE A 205 5.43 1.10 -1.60
N ASP A 206 6.53 0.92 -0.86
CA ASP A 206 6.63 1.38 0.52
C ASP A 206 7.29 2.77 0.54
N PRO A 207 6.60 3.80 1.05
CA PRO A 207 7.20 5.07 1.37
C PRO A 207 7.95 5.00 2.70
N VAL A 208 8.87 5.94 2.92
CA VAL A 208 9.40 6.21 4.25
C VAL A 208 8.24 6.52 5.18
N ALA A 209 8.11 5.73 6.25
CA ALA A 209 7.18 6.03 7.33
C ALA A 209 7.38 7.48 7.79
N PRO A 210 6.34 8.34 7.77
CA PRO A 210 6.45 9.69 8.27
C PRO A 210 6.90 9.59 9.72
N THR A 211 8.01 10.26 10.02
CA THR A 211 8.45 10.40 11.40
C THR A 211 7.32 11.10 12.14
N ALA A 212 6.76 10.46 13.17
CA ALA A 212 5.71 11.05 13.97
C ALA A 212 6.23 12.36 14.57
N THR A 213 5.84 13.50 14.00
CA THR A 213 6.17 14.81 14.56
C THR A 213 5.08 15.15 15.56
N CYS A 214 5.42 15.10 16.84
CA CYS A 214 4.56 15.65 17.86
C CYS A 214 4.69 17.17 17.82
N VAL A 215 3.80 17.84 17.08
CA VAL A 215 3.72 19.30 17.09
C VAL A 215 2.66 19.71 18.11
N ARG A 216 3.11 20.17 19.28
CA ARG A 216 2.22 20.86 20.22
C ARG A 216 2.14 22.33 19.82
N PRO A 217 0.95 22.95 19.76
CA PRO A 217 0.84 24.40 19.57
C PRO A 217 1.61 25.13 20.68
N GLY A 218 2.60 25.95 20.32
CA GLY A 218 3.31 26.84 21.23
C GLY A 218 4.71 26.40 21.71
N GLN A 219 5.37 25.38 21.13
CA GLN A 219 6.80 25.13 21.39
C GLN A 219 7.67 25.28 20.15
N SER A 220 8.65 26.18 20.26
CA SER A 220 9.65 26.48 19.23
C SER A 220 10.77 25.44 19.23
N ALA A 221 11.00 24.81 18.07
CA ALA A 221 12.27 24.39 17.47
C ALA A 221 13.44 23.88 18.36
N LEU A 222 13.18 23.11 19.44
CA LEU A 222 14.22 22.32 20.11
C LEU A 222 13.71 20.89 20.32
N GLY A 223 14.49 19.93 19.84
CA GLY A 223 14.09 18.55 19.54
C GLY A 223 13.27 17.85 20.62
N ASN A 224 12.17 17.21 20.21
CA ASN A 224 11.15 16.71 21.13
C ASN A 224 10.81 15.23 20.95
N ALA A 225 11.78 14.40 20.55
CA ALA A 225 11.62 12.94 20.65
C ALA A 225 11.37 12.47 22.10
N GLN A 226 11.85 13.22 23.11
CA GLN A 226 11.64 12.90 24.52
C GLN A 226 10.33 13.45 25.12
N ALA A 227 9.66 14.42 24.48
CA ALA A 227 8.47 15.04 25.06
C ALA A 227 7.21 14.14 24.96
N CYS A 228 7.17 13.22 24.00
CA CYS A 228 6.08 12.24 23.86
C CYS A 228 6.07 11.18 24.96
N ALA A 229 7.24 10.83 25.49
CA ALA A 229 7.40 9.79 26.50
C ALA A 229 6.85 10.19 27.88
N HIS A 230 6.62 11.49 28.13
CA HIS A 230 6.31 12.02 29.47
C HIS A 230 4.98 12.78 29.56
N SER A 231 4.11 12.71 28.54
CA SER A 231 2.86 13.48 28.48
C SER A 231 1.78 13.08 29.51
N GLN A 232 2.01 12.03 30.30
CA GLN A 232 1.13 11.61 31.40
C GLN A 232 1.78 11.68 32.79
N ALA A 233 3.00 12.19 32.91
CA ALA A 233 3.64 12.34 34.22
C ALA A 233 3.13 13.62 34.91
N PRO A 234 2.44 13.53 36.06
CA PRO A 234 1.94 14.70 36.79
C PRO A 234 3.05 15.68 37.19
N GLU A 235 4.26 15.17 37.43
CA GLU A 235 5.44 16.00 37.76
C GLU A 235 5.86 17.00 36.68
N ASN A 236 5.35 16.89 35.44
CA ASN A 236 5.72 17.75 34.32
C ASN A 236 4.57 18.66 33.84
N ALA A 237 3.44 18.70 34.57
CA ALA A 237 2.31 19.54 34.24
C ALA A 237 2.46 20.96 34.84
N ASN A 238 2.82 21.95 34.02
CA ASN A 238 2.84 23.38 34.42
C ASN A 238 1.44 24.03 34.47
N SER A 239 0.39 23.22 34.63
CA SER A 239 -0.99 23.70 34.76
C SER A 239 -1.30 23.91 36.23
N ALA A 240 -1.74 25.12 36.60
CA ALA A 240 -2.21 25.43 37.95
C ALA A 240 -3.41 24.55 38.40
N ASN A 241 -4.05 23.82 37.47
CA ASN A 241 -5.19 22.94 37.75
C ASN A 241 -4.80 21.48 38.07
N PHE A 242 -3.52 21.12 37.99
CA PHE A 242 -3.03 19.79 38.33
C PHE A 242 -1.92 19.87 39.37
N THR A 243 -2.20 20.49 40.52
CA THR A 243 -1.37 20.30 41.70
C THR A 243 -1.79 18.99 42.37
N GLY A 244 -0.88 18.03 42.36
CA GLY A 244 -1.11 16.68 42.84
C GLY A 244 -1.73 16.64 44.23
N THR A 245 -2.93 16.08 44.30
CA THR A 245 -3.44 15.34 45.46
C THR A 245 -4.23 14.15 44.93
N SER A 246 -3.94 12.96 45.46
CA SER A 246 -4.67 11.71 45.20
C SER A 246 -6.19 11.89 45.26
N PRO A 247 -7.00 11.09 44.54
CA PRO A 247 -8.43 11.30 44.47
C PRO A 247 -9.11 10.92 45.78
N SER A 248 -9.27 11.86 46.71
CA SER A 248 -10.29 11.81 47.74
C SER A 248 -11.39 12.82 47.41
N GLN A 249 -12.49 12.31 46.85
CA GLN A 249 -13.84 12.88 46.82
C GLN A 249 -13.94 14.42 46.84
N GLY A 250 -14.05 15.02 45.66
CA GLY A 250 -14.38 16.44 45.52
C GLY A 250 -15.75 16.77 46.15
N LYS A 251 -15.73 17.47 47.28
CA LYS A 251 -16.88 18.25 47.76
C LYS A 251 -16.88 19.57 47.00
N SER A 252 -17.86 19.75 46.12
CA SER A 252 -18.16 21.02 45.47
C SER A 252 -18.59 22.05 46.54
N THR A 253 -17.90 23.18 46.61
CA THR A 253 -18.38 24.39 47.28
C THR A 253 -18.26 25.58 46.34
N GLN A 254 -19.13 25.65 45.33
CA GLN A 254 -19.58 26.93 44.78
C GLN A 254 -21.07 26.84 44.46
N SER A 255 -21.90 27.24 45.44
CA SER A 255 -23.29 27.60 45.21
C SER A 255 -23.36 29.10 44.97
N SER A 256 -23.92 29.44 43.82
CA SER A 256 -24.24 30.75 43.27
C SER A 256 -24.67 31.85 44.26
N THR A 257 -24.05 33.02 44.15
CA THR A 257 -24.62 34.29 44.61
C THR A 257 -25.67 34.75 43.59
N ALA A 258 -26.95 34.52 43.89
CA ALA A 258 -28.07 35.10 43.16
C ALA A 258 -28.36 36.51 43.71
N GLY A 259 -28.37 37.51 42.84
CA GLY A 259 -28.72 38.88 43.19
C GLY A 259 -30.21 39.08 43.43
N THR A 260 -30.55 39.79 44.50
CA THR A 260 -31.91 40.30 44.74
C THR A 260 -31.90 41.83 44.73
N LYS A 261 -32.53 42.38 43.69
CA LYS A 261 -33.02 43.77 43.63
C LYS A 261 -34.19 43.92 44.61
N THR A 262 -34.23 45.01 45.38
CA THR A 262 -35.46 45.55 45.98
C THR A 262 -35.51 47.06 45.76
N HIS A 263 -36.66 47.51 45.24
CA HIS A 263 -37.05 48.90 44.99
C HIS A 263 -37.63 49.54 46.27
N PRO A 264 -37.54 50.87 46.46
CA PRO A 264 -38.19 51.56 47.56
C PRO A 264 -39.63 51.98 47.19
N THR A 265 -40.55 51.89 48.15
CA THR A 265 -41.85 52.60 48.13
C THR A 265 -42.07 53.29 49.46
N HIS A 266 -42.34 54.59 49.36
CA HIS A 266 -42.96 55.55 50.29
C HIS A 266 -42.73 55.41 51.80
#